data_AF-A0A936UGX7-F1
#
_entry.id   AF-A0A936UGX7-F1
#
_cell.length_a   1.000
_cell.length_b   1.000
_cell.length_c   1.000
_cell.angle_alpha   90.00
_cell.angle_beta   90.00
_cell.angle_gamma   90.00
#
_symmetry.space_group_name_H-M   'P 1'
#
loop_
_entity.id
_entity.type
_entity.pdbx_description
1 polymer ?
#
loop_
_entity_poly.entity_id
_entity_poly.type
_entity_poly.pdbx_seq_one_letter_code
_entity_poly.pdbx_strand_id
1 'polypeptide(L)'
;MKDFNQFIWELCQESEDDSLNFKDIFGEFKKTEDELLKELKSGEPLTRDLLQYRNQLNKLLAKTPPYLIEEYDFMERYCYKEGEDLT
;
A
#
# COMPACT_ATOMS: atom_id res chain seq x y z
N MET A 1 7.61 -7.20 8.97
CA MET A 1 7.71 -6.11 7.98
C MET A 1 8.98 -6.30 7.15
N LYS A 2 8.91 -6.19 5.82
CA LYS A 2 10.10 -6.22 4.96
C LYS A 2 10.84 -4.87 5.07
N ASP A 3 12.15 -4.86 4.81
CA ASP A 3 12.92 -3.60 4.70
C ASP A 3 12.38 -2.74 3.56
N PHE A 4 12.36 -1.42 3.73
CA PHE A 4 11.84 -0.51 2.70
C PHE A 4 12.60 -0.62 1.39
N ASN A 5 13.93 -0.73 1.43
CA ASN A 5 14.73 -0.83 0.20
C ASN A 5 14.51 -2.18 -0.47
N GLN A 6 14.29 -3.25 0.30
CA GLN A 6 13.91 -4.54 -0.26
C GLN A 6 12.56 -4.47 -0.98
N PHE A 7 11.55 -3.84 -0.38
CA PHE A 7 10.25 -3.64 -1.01
C PHE A 7 10.36 -2.85 -2.32
N ILE A 8 11.11 -1.74 -2.33
CA ILE A 8 11.31 -0.95 -3.55
C ILE A 8 12.10 -1.71 -4.60
N TRP A 9 13.10 -2.49 -4.20
CA TRP A 9 13.84 -3.32 -5.13
C TRP A 9 12.94 -4.36 -5.80
N GLU A 10 12.09 -5.07 -5.04
CA GLU A 10 11.10 -6.01 -5.56
C GLU A 10 10.13 -5.30 -6.53
N LEU A 11 9.60 -4.14 -6.14
CA LEU A 11 8.71 -3.31 -6.97
C LEU A 11 9.35 -2.97 -8.33
N CYS A 12 10.61 -2.56 -8.32
CA CYS A 12 11.37 -2.23 -9.53
C CYS A 12 11.72 -3.45 -10.41
N GLN A 13 11.64 -4.69 -9.89
CA GLN A 13 11.87 -5.90 -10.69
C GLN A 13 10.60 -6.40 -11.37
N GLU A 14 9.43 -6.16 -10.79
CA GLU A 14 8.19 -6.84 -11.19
C GLU A 14 7.36 -6.10 -12.26
N SER A 15 7.51 -4.77 -12.47
CA SER A 15 6.75 -4.11 -13.54
C SER A 15 7.33 -2.81 -14.11
N GLU A 16 7.18 -2.65 -15.44
CA GLU A 16 7.30 -1.36 -16.15
C GLU A 16 5.96 -0.58 -16.13
N ASP A 17 4.92 -1.12 -15.47
CA ASP A 17 3.57 -0.58 -15.46
C ASP A 17 3.32 0.22 -14.16
N ASP A 18 3.20 1.54 -14.31
CA ASP A 18 2.97 2.45 -13.19
C ASP A 18 1.71 2.12 -12.37
N SER A 19 0.70 1.48 -12.97
CA SER A 19 -0.55 1.10 -12.28
C SER A 19 -0.37 -0.09 -11.33
N LEU A 20 0.44 -1.08 -11.72
CA LEU A 20 0.79 -2.23 -10.87
C LEU A 20 1.65 -1.76 -9.70
N ASN A 21 2.66 -0.94 -9.99
CA ASN A 21 3.52 -0.34 -8.98
C ASN A 21 2.72 0.50 -7.97
N PHE A 22 1.71 1.26 -8.43
CA PHE A 22 0.84 2.01 -7.54
C PHE A 22 0.01 1.09 -6.63
N LYS A 23 -0.60 0.02 -7.19
CA LYS A 23 -1.40 -0.94 -6.44
C LYS A 23 -0.60 -1.57 -5.29
N ASP A 24 0.65 -1.94 -5.55
CA ASP A 24 1.51 -2.57 -4.54
C ASP A 24 1.96 -1.59 -3.46
N ILE A 25 2.35 -0.35 -3.84
CA ILE A 25 2.67 0.71 -2.87
C ILE A 25 1.46 1.02 -1.98
N PHE A 26 0.27 1.15 -2.56
CA PHE A 26 -0.94 1.45 -1.81
C PHE A 26 -1.37 0.29 -0.92
N GLY A 27 -1.28 -0.95 -1.40
CA GLY A 27 -1.54 -2.15 -0.62
C GLY A 27 -0.60 -2.26 0.59
N GLU A 28 0.68 -2.02 0.42
CA GLU A 28 1.66 -2.04 1.51
C GLU A 28 1.44 -0.89 2.51
N PHE A 29 1.00 0.29 2.03
CA PHE A 29 0.59 1.39 2.88
C PHE A 29 -0.62 1.04 3.75
N LYS A 30 -1.66 0.42 3.17
CA LYS A 30 -2.85 -0.02 3.93
C LYS A 30 -2.51 -1.04 5.01
N LYS A 31 -1.67 -2.03 4.70
CA LYS A 31 -1.17 -3.00 5.71
C LYS A 31 -0.43 -2.30 6.85
N THR A 32 0.42 -1.34 6.51
CA THR A 32 1.18 -0.56 7.50
C THR A 32 0.25 0.25 8.41
N GLU A 33 -0.79 0.87 7.86
CA GLU A 33 -1.81 1.59 8.65
C GLU A 33 -2.60 0.62 9.56
N ASP A 34 -2.96 -0.57 9.06
CA ASP A 34 -3.63 -1.59 9.87
C ASP A 34 -2.76 -2.10 11.03
N GLU A 35 -1.45 -2.26 10.82
CA GLU A 35 -0.50 -2.59 11.89
C GLU A 35 -0.38 -1.47 12.92
N LEU A 36 -0.27 -0.20 12.49
CA LEU A 36 -0.27 0.96 13.38
C LEU A 36 -1.56 1.05 14.21
N LEU A 37 -2.71 0.80 13.60
CA LEU A 37 -4.00 0.77 14.28
C LEU A 37 -4.07 -0.37 15.31
N LYS A 38 -3.42 -1.52 15.05
CA LYS A 38 -3.33 -2.62 16.02
C LYS A 38 -2.46 -2.24 17.21
N GLU A 39 -1.28 -1.64 17.00
CA GLU A 39 -0.41 -1.15 18.09
C GLU A 39 -1.11 -0.07 18.93
N LEU A 40 -1.82 0.87 18.28
CA LEU A 40 -2.60 1.89 18.98
C LEU A 40 -3.71 1.29 19.85
N LYS A 41 -4.39 0.24 19.35
CA LYS A 41 -5.46 -0.44 20.09
C LYS A 41 -4.93 -1.33 21.21
N SER A 42 -3.74 -1.92 21.07
CA SER A 42 -3.10 -2.69 22.15
C SER A 42 -2.57 -1.78 23.27
N GLY A 43 -2.46 -0.47 23.03
CA GLY A 43 -1.88 0.49 23.97
C GLY A 43 -0.36 0.38 24.05
N GLU A 44 0.26 -0.34 23.12
CA GLU A 44 1.71 -0.43 23.02
C GLU A 44 2.28 0.85 22.40
N PRO A 45 3.51 1.24 22.76
CA PRO A 45 4.18 2.37 22.14
C PRO A 45 4.38 2.10 20.65
N LEU A 46 3.98 3.06 19.81
CA LEU A 46 4.18 2.96 18.37
C LEU A 46 5.67 2.78 18.05
N THR A 47 5.97 1.76 17.26
CA THR A 47 7.35 1.47 16.87
C THR A 47 7.89 2.57 15.95
N ARG A 48 9.07 3.11 16.26
CA ARG A 48 9.73 4.16 15.44
C ARG A 48 9.92 3.70 13.99
N ASP A 49 10.31 2.45 13.79
CA ASP A 49 10.57 1.88 12.47
C ASP A 49 9.29 1.80 11.64
N LEU A 50 8.17 1.40 12.26
CA LEU A 50 6.85 1.34 11.63
C LEU A 50 6.38 2.74 11.18
N LEU A 51 6.56 3.76 12.02
CA LEU A 51 6.27 5.15 11.67
C LEU A 51 7.18 5.68 10.55
N GLN A 52 8.46 5.30 10.53
CA GLN A 52 9.38 5.68 9.47
C GLN A 52 9.00 5.03 8.14
N TYR A 53 8.71 3.72 8.17
CA TYR A 53 8.26 2.96 7.02
C TYR A 53 6.98 3.54 6.41
N ARG A 54 5.97 3.81 7.25
CA ARG A 54 4.74 4.50 6.88
C ARG A 54 5.01 5.84 6.20
N ASN A 55 5.90 6.64 6.76
CA ASN A 55 6.25 7.95 6.19
C ASN A 55 6.97 7.85 4.85
N GLN A 56 7.79 6.82 4.65
CA GLN A 56 8.44 6.57 3.36
C GLN A 56 7.42 6.17 2.29
N LEU A 57 6.47 5.27 2.61
CA LEU A 57 5.37 4.92 1.72
C LEU A 57 4.49 6.12 1.38
N ASN A 58 4.13 6.95 2.37
CA ASN A 58 3.32 8.15 2.14
C ASN A 58 4.01 9.15 1.18
N LYS A 59 5.35 9.27 1.24
CA LYS A 59 6.12 10.11 0.31
C LYS A 59 6.10 9.57 -1.12
N LEU A 60 6.01 8.26 -1.29
CA LEU A 60 5.86 7.65 -2.61
C LEU A 60 4.46 7.90 -3.17
N LEU A 61 3.42 7.65 -2.37
CA LEU A 61 2.03 7.91 -2.75
C LEU A 61 1.78 9.38 -3.09
N ALA A 62 2.40 10.32 -2.36
CA ALA A 62 2.29 11.75 -2.66
C ALA A 62 2.89 12.16 -4.02
N LYS A 63 3.75 11.32 -4.60
CA LYS A 63 4.34 11.52 -5.94
C LYS A 63 3.57 10.80 -7.03
N THR A 64 2.60 9.95 -6.67
CA THR A 64 1.80 9.22 -7.64
C THR A 64 0.92 10.21 -8.44
N PRO A 65 0.89 10.08 -9.78
CA PRO A 65 -0.06 10.82 -10.60
C PRO A 65 -1.52 10.59 -10.19
N PRO A 66 -2.39 11.63 -10.22
CA PRO A 66 -3.78 11.52 -9.79
C PRO A 66 -4.62 10.46 -10.53
N TYR A 67 -4.32 10.21 -11.81
CA TYR A 67 -5.09 9.25 -12.62
C TYR A 67 -4.96 7.80 -12.13
N LEU A 68 -3.83 7.43 -11.51
CA LEU A 68 -3.64 6.11 -10.93
C LEU A 68 -4.48 5.91 -9.65
N ILE A 69 -4.79 7.00 -8.94
CA ILE A 69 -5.67 6.98 -7.77
C ILE A 69 -7.11 6.68 -8.22
N GLU A 70 -7.55 7.31 -9.32
CA GLU A 70 -8.87 7.08 -9.90
C GLU A 70 -9.01 5.67 -10.48
N GLU A 71 -7.97 5.15 -11.13
CA GLU A 71 -7.92 3.77 -11.63
C GLU A 71 -7.99 2.76 -10.48
N TYR A 72 -7.32 3.00 -9.36
CA TYR A 72 -7.42 2.10 -8.20
C TYR A 72 -8.81 2.13 -7.56
N ASP A 73 -9.42 3.30 -7.34
CA ASP A 73 -10.79 3.39 -6.79
C ASP A 73 -11.81 2.74 -7.74
N PHE A 74 -11.57 2.81 -9.05
CA PHE A 74 -12.34 2.06 -10.05
C PHE A 74 -12.11 0.54 -9.95
N MET A 75 -10.86 0.07 -9.94
CA MET A 75 -10.53 -1.36 -9.87
C MET A 75 -11.01 -2.00 -8.54
N GLU A 76 -10.87 -1.31 -7.41
CA GLU A 76 -11.36 -1.79 -6.10
C GLU A 76 -12.89 -1.89 -6.08
N ARG A 77 -13.61 -0.92 -6.68
CA ARG A 77 -15.08 -0.92 -6.70
C ARG A 77 -15.71 -1.87 -7.71
N TYR A 78 -15.08 -2.05 -8.87
CA TYR A 78 -15.71 -2.73 -10.01
C TYR A 78 -15.10 -4.09 -10.33
N CYS A 79 -13.79 -4.28 -10.16
CA CYS A 79 -13.16 -5.57 -10.48
C CYS A 79 -13.19 -6.57 -9.32
N TYR A 80 -13.27 -6.11 -8.05
CA TYR A 80 -13.39 -7.02 -6.90
C TYR A 80 -14.83 -7.44 -6.58
N LYS A 81 -15.85 -6.74 -7.10
CA LYS A 81 -17.26 -7.15 -6.93
C LYS A 81 -17.68 -8.34 -7.79
N GLU A 82 -17.01 -8.58 -8.93
CA GLU A 82 -17.33 -9.73 -9.77
C GLU A 82 -16.76 -11.06 -9.23
N GLY A 83 -15.96 -11.03 -8.16
CA GLY A 83 -15.38 -12.23 -7.54
C GLY A 83 -16.19 -12.84 -6.38
N GLU A 84 -17.19 -12.14 -5.83
CA GLU A 84 -17.98 -12.63 -4.69
C GLU A 84 -19.38 -13.16 -5.07
N ASP A 85 -19.84 -12.97 -6.32
CA ASP A 85 -21.15 -13.41 -6.80
C ASP A 85 -21.10 -14.63 -7.75
N LEU A 86 -20.05 -15.46 -7.68
CA LEU A 86 -19.94 -16.72 -8.45
C LEU A 86 -19.77 -17.95 -7.53
N THR A 87 -20.63 -18.09 -6.53
CA THR A 87 -20.91 -19.37 -5.85
C THR A 87 -22.39 -19.68 -5.83
#